data_AF-A0AAE0B712-F1
#
_entry.id   AF-A0AAE0B712-F1
#
_cell.length_a   1.000
_cell.length_b   1.000
_cell.length_c   1.000
_cell.angle_alpha   90.00
_cell.angle_beta   90.00
_cell.angle_gamma   90.00
#
_symmetry.space_group_name_H-M   'P 1'
#
loop_
_entity.id
_entity.type
_entity.pdbx_description
1 polymer ?
#
loop_
_entity_poly.entity_id
_entity_poly.type
_entity_poly.pdbx_seq_one_letter_code
_entity_poly.pdbx_strand_id
1 'polypeptide(L)' 'MTLKKGSRSLDEYLRDFKSIYDNLAAIKKPVPDLDKVFQFSYGLGPRYENFRVAMLSKAPYHTFSEFVPAL' A
#
# COMPACT_ATOMS: atom_id res chain seq x y z
N MET A 1 10.82 -2.71 -7.47
CA MET A 1 11.29 -1.34 -7.16
C MET A 1 10.34 -0.80 -6.11
N THR A 2 10.67 -0.96 -4.83
CA THR A 2 9.73 -0.70 -3.74
C THR A 2 9.83 0.76 -3.33
N LEU A 3 8.71 1.48 -3.46
CA LEU A 3 8.60 2.86 -3.03
C LEU A 3 8.74 2.88 -1.50
N LYS A 4 9.66 3.69 -0.96
CA LYS A 4 9.87 3.78 0.49
C LYS A 4 9.40 5.14 0.99
N LYS A 5 8.57 5.14 2.03
CA LYS A 5 8.12 6.35 2.72
C LYS A 5 9.32 7.17 3.20
N GLY A 6 10.26 6.53 3.92
CA GLY A 6 11.43 7.23 4.46
C GLY A 6 11.00 8.40 5.35
N SER A 7 11.51 9.60 5.06
CA SER A 7 11.16 10.85 5.76
C SER A 7 9.90 11.55 5.21
N ARG A 8 9.27 11.03 4.16
CA ARG A 8 8.10 11.64 3.52
C ARG A 8 6.83 11.43 4.36
N SER A 9 5.88 12.33 4.21
CA SER A 9 4.56 12.20 4.81
C SER A 9 3.82 10.98 4.25
N LEU A 10 2.91 10.40 5.03
CA LEU A 10 2.10 9.25 4.58
C LEU A 10 1.28 9.62 3.33
N ASP A 11 0.79 10.86 3.29
CA ASP A 11 -0.02 11.41 2.19
C ASP A 11 0.77 11.54 0.88
N GLU A 12 2.00 12.06 0.94
CA GLU A 12 2.89 12.14 -0.22
C GLU A 12 3.25 10.76 -0.75
N TYR A 13 3.55 9.83 0.16
CA TYR A 13 3.83 8.44 -0.18
C TYR A 13 2.62 7.77 -0.83
N LEU A 14 1.42 8.00 -0.31
CA LEU A 14 0.17 7.52 -0.86
C LEU A 14 -0.09 8.07 -2.27
N ARG A 15 0.12 9.37 -2.48
CA ARG A 15 -0.11 10.01 -3.77
C ARG A 15 0.82 9.43 -4.85
N ASP A 16 2.09 9.25 -4.52
CA ASP A 16 3.10 8.67 -5.41
C ASP A 16 2.77 7.20 -5.73
N PHE A 17 2.40 6.43 -4.70
CA PHE A 17 1.97 5.05 -4.85
C PHE A 17 0.74 4.95 -5.76
N LYS A 18 -0.30 5.75 -5.50
CA LYS A 18 -1.54 5.75 -6.30
C LYS A 18 -1.29 6.11 -7.76
N SER A 19 -0.40 7.06 -8.03
CA SER A 19 0.03 7.42 -9.39
C SER A 19 0.62 6.21 -10.14
N ILE A 20 1.41 5.37 -9.47
CA ILE A 20 1.97 4.16 -10.10
C ILE A 20 0.89 3.16 -10.46
N TYR A 21 -0.07 2.91 -9.56
CA TYR A 21 -1.17 1.98 -9.86
C TYR A 21 -2.11 2.49 -10.93
N ASP A 22 -2.35 3.79 -10.98
CA ASP A 22 -3.13 4.43 -12.02
C ASP A 22 -2.46 4.27 -13.40
N ASN A 23 -1.15 4.50 -13.47
CA ASN A 23 -0.35 4.25 -14.67
C ASN A 23 -0.36 2.76 -15.08
N LEU A 24 -0.27 1.84 -14.12
CA LEU A 24 -0.35 0.40 -14.39
C LEU A 24 -1.76 -0.01 -14.88
N ALA A 25 -2.80 0.56 -14.31
CA ALA A 25 -4.18 0.36 -14.76
C ALA A 25 -4.39 0.91 -16.18
N ALA A 26 -3.79 2.06 -16.51
CA ALA A 26 -3.86 2.68 -17.84
C ALA A 26 -3.27 1.78 -18.93
N ILE A 27 -2.22 1.01 -18.63
CA ILE A 27 -1.64 0.01 -19.55
C ILE A 27 -2.34 -1.36 -19.48
N LYS A 28 -3.55 -1.44 -18.90
CA LYS A 28 -4.33 -2.67 -18.68
C LYS A 28 -3.62 -3.75 -17.85
N LYS A 29 -2.71 -3.36 -16.95
CA LYS A 29 -2.14 -4.23 -15.91
C LYS A 29 -2.64 -3.81 -14.52
N PRO A 30 -3.95 -3.98 -14.22
CA PRO A 30 -4.45 -3.67 -12.90
C PRO A 30 -3.79 -4.58 -11.87
N VAL A 31 -3.31 -3.99 -10.77
CA VAL A 31 -2.75 -4.76 -9.68
C VAL A 31 -3.86 -5.13 -8.70
N PRO A 32 -3.92 -6.38 -8.19
CA PRO A 32 -4.89 -6.77 -7.18
C PRO A 32 -4.75 -5.93 -5.91
N ASP A 33 -5.87 -5.67 -5.24
CA ASP A 33 -5.88 -4.86 -4.02
C ASP A 33 -5.04 -5.44 -2.88
N LEU A 34 -4.99 -6.77 -2.76
CA LEU A 34 -4.12 -7.45 -1.80
C LEU A 34 -2.64 -7.15 -2.06
N ASP A 35 -2.24 -7.13 -3.33
CA ASP A 35 -0.86 -6.85 -3.73
C ASP A 35 -0.52 -5.36 -3.54
N LYS A 36 -1.48 -4.44 -3.80
CA LYS A 36 -1.35 -3.02 -3.43
C LYS A 36 -1.08 -2.85 -1.94
N VAL A 37 -1.88 -3.50 -1.09
CA VAL A 37 -1.70 -3.44 0.38
C VAL A 37 -0.33 -3.99 0.79
N PHE A 38 0.09 -5.10 0.20
CA PHE A 38 1.38 -5.72 0.49
C PHE A 38 2.56 -4.82 0.07
N GLN A 39 2.55 -4.31 -1.16
CA GLN A 39 3.60 -3.41 -1.66
C GLN A 39 3.65 -2.11 -0.86
N PHE A 40 2.49 -1.53 -0.55
CA PHE A 40 2.42 -0.28 0.21
C PHE A 40 3.00 -0.45 1.61
N SER A 41 2.54 -1.47 2.33
CA SER A 41 2.99 -1.78 3.70
C SER A 41 4.47 -2.13 3.76
N TYR A 42 5.03 -2.75 2.71
CA TYR A 42 6.47 -2.99 2.61
C TYR A 42 7.28 -1.69 2.54
N GLY A 43 6.75 -0.67 1.85
CA GLY A 43 7.38 0.63 1.70
C GLY A 43 7.26 1.58 2.90
N LEU A 44 6.31 1.32 3.81
CA LEU A 44 6.18 2.07 5.06
C LEU A 44 7.33 1.83 6.05
N GLY A 45 8.06 0.73 5.89
CA GLY A 45 9.19 0.36 6.71
C GLY A 45 8.82 -0.47 7.95
N PRO A 46 9.84 -0.87 8.74
CA PRO A 46 9.69 -1.88 9.80
C PRO A 46 8.76 -1.45 10.95
N ARG A 47 8.56 -0.13 11.14
CA ARG A 47 7.62 0.39 12.15
C ARG A 47 6.18 -0.09 11.92
N TYR A 48 5.82 -0.37 10.68
CA TYR A 48 4.48 -0.82 10.28
C TYR A 48 4.42 -2.32 10.04
N GLU A 49 5.45 -3.08 10.43
CA GLU A 49 5.49 -4.53 10.25
C GLU A 49 4.43 -5.25 11.09
N ASN A 50 4.26 -4.87 12.37
CA ASN A 50 3.20 -5.43 13.22
C ASN A 50 1.82 -5.12 12.66
N PHE A 51 1.62 -3.92 12.11
CA PHE A 51 0.38 -3.54 11.43
C PHE A 51 0.17 -4.41 10.19
N ARG A 52 1.20 -4.61 9.36
CA ARG A 52 1.16 -5.51 8.19
C ARG A 52 0.80 -6.95 8.57
N VAL A 53 1.41 -7.50 9.61
CA VAL A 53 1.14 -8.85 10.10
C VAL A 53 -0.29 -8.95 10.63
N ALA A 54 -0.74 -7.98 11.43
CA ALA A 54 -2.10 -7.93 11.93
C ALA A 54 -3.13 -7.84 10.79
N MET A 55 -2.81 -7.11 9.73
CA MET A 55 -3.69 -6.90 8.59
C MET A 55 -3.75 -8.09 7.63
N LEU A 56 -2.62 -8.80 7.44
CA LEU A 56 -2.58 -10.05 6.69
C LEU A 56 -3.21 -11.22 7.47
N SER A 57 -3.18 -11.15 8.81
CA SER A 57 -3.72 -12.20 9.68
C SER A 57 -5.22 -12.01 9.96
N LYS A 58 -5.72 -10.77 9.99
CA LYS A 58 -7.16 -10.45 10.06
C LYS A 58 -7.75 -10.40 8.65
N ALA A 59 -8.02 -11.56 8.06
CA ALA A 59 -9.02 -11.65 6.99
C ALA A 59 -10.36 -11.12 7.55
N PRO A 60 -10.87 -9.94 7.12
CA PRO A 60 -11.07 -9.60 5.72
C PRO A 60 -10.91 -8.08 5.41
N TYR A 61 -9.69 -7.54 5.34
CA TYR A 61 -9.53 -6.23 4.68
C TYR A 61 -9.45 -6.44 3.16
N HIS A 62 -10.60 -6.29 2.51
CA HIS A 62 -10.81 -6.62 1.10
C HIS A 62 -10.11 -5.66 0.12
N THR A 63 -9.76 -4.44 0.55
CA THR A 63 -9.26 -3.40 -0.39
C THR A 63 -8.27 -2.40 0.22
N PHE A 64 -7.44 -1.83 -0.66
CA PHE A 64 -6.49 -0.75 -0.38
C PHE A 64 -7.18 0.51 0.16
N SER A 65 -8.42 0.77 -0.23
CA SER A 65 -9.20 1.92 0.26
C SER A 65 -9.56 1.84 1.75
N GLU A 66 -9.69 0.64 2.31
CA GLU A 66 -9.90 0.44 3.75
C GLU A 66 -8.58 0.49 4.53
N PHE A 67 -7.48 0.15 3.85
CA PHE A 67 -6.15 0.11 4.43
C PHE A 67 -5.60 1.49 4.78
N VAL A 68 -5.73 2.45 3.85
CA VAL A 68 -5.21 3.81 3.99
C VAL A 68 -5.74 4.58 5.21
N PRO A 69 -7.06 4.58 5.51
CA PRO A 69 -7.58 5.30 6.68
C PRO A 69 -7.29 4.59 8.01
N ALA A 70 -6.84 3.34 8.01
CA ALA A 70 -6.52 2.57 9.22
C ALA A 70 -5.08 2.77 9.73
N LEU A 71 -4.27 3.57 9.02
CA LEU A 71 -2.86 3.86 9.27
C LEU A 71 -2.62 5.08 10.17
#